data_AF-A0AAW9IRY0-F1
#
_entry.id   AF-A0AAW9IRY0-F1
#
_cell.length_a   1.000
_cell.length_b   1.000
_cell.length_c   1.000
_cell.angle_alpha   90.00
_cell.angle_beta   90.00
_cell.angle_gamma   90.00
#
_symmetry.space_group_name_H-M   'P 1'
#
loop_
_entity.id
_entity.type
_entity.pdbx_description
1 polymer ?
#
loop_
_entity_poly.entity_id
_entity_poly.type
_entity_poly.pdbx_seq_one_letter_code
_entity_poly.pdbx_strand_id
1 'polypeptide(L)'
;FKYVTSGDGFYPDGSYVQHGIVAYTGSYGNVLIDKISNIMFLLEGTPWELSSDYKNNAYNWIFESFDPVIYKGYVMDMVRGRSISRFDGTGYMQAAGIIEGMLKISLISDEATASKIQALVKQWSTEASSVLDFGTKFKSINVTNKFYAIMKDPSIATA
;
A
#
# COMPACT_ATOMS: atom_id res chain seq x y z
N PHE A 1 14.50 3.96 1.41
CA PHE A 1 14.32 3.52 0.01
C PHE A 1 15.32 2.46 -0.46
N LYS A 2 16.14 1.87 0.43
CA LYS A 2 17.01 0.73 0.09
C LYS A 2 16.51 -0.50 0.84
N TYR A 3 16.76 -1.67 0.27
CA TYR A 3 16.60 -2.93 1.00
C TYR A 3 17.69 -3.07 2.08
N VAL A 4 17.36 -3.79 3.15
CA VAL A 4 18.27 -4.14 4.23
C VAL A 4 18.53 -5.65 4.22
N THR A 5 19.67 -6.05 4.78
CA THR A 5 20.01 -7.46 5.02
C THR A 5 20.05 -7.80 6.51
N SER A 6 19.81 -6.81 7.38
CA SER A 6 19.77 -6.96 8.84
C SER A 6 19.05 -5.74 9.46
N GLY A 7 18.35 -5.95 10.58
CA GLY A 7 17.64 -4.89 11.30
C GLY A 7 16.31 -4.50 10.65
N ASP A 8 15.88 -3.27 10.90
CA ASP A 8 14.57 -2.78 10.46
C ASP A 8 14.57 -2.35 8.99
N GLY A 9 13.51 -2.74 8.26
CA GLY A 9 13.32 -2.35 6.86
C GLY A 9 12.76 -3.47 5.99
N PHE A 10 12.69 -3.19 4.69
CA PHE A 10 12.33 -4.16 3.66
C PHE A 10 13.53 -5.00 3.27
N TYR A 11 13.34 -6.30 3.15
CA TYR A 11 14.33 -7.27 2.72
C TYR A 11 14.10 -7.66 1.25
N PRO A 12 15.14 -8.15 0.54
CA PRO A 12 15.01 -8.55 -0.86
C PRO A 12 14.01 -9.69 -1.11
N ASP A 13 13.60 -10.43 -0.08
CA ASP A 13 12.62 -11.51 -0.16
C ASP A 13 11.16 -11.03 0.06
N GLY A 14 10.96 -9.72 0.20
CA GLY A 14 9.65 -9.13 0.49
C GLY A 14 9.33 -8.99 1.98
N SER A 15 10.14 -9.54 2.89
CA SER A 15 9.92 -9.38 4.33
C SER A 15 10.07 -7.92 4.76
N TYR A 16 9.25 -7.48 5.72
CA TYR A 16 9.44 -6.20 6.40
C TYR A 16 9.54 -6.42 7.91
N VAL A 17 10.69 -6.02 8.45
CA VAL A 17 11.00 -6.12 9.89
C VAL A 17 10.95 -4.74 10.51
N GLN A 18 10.41 -4.68 11.72
CA GLN A 18 10.45 -3.50 12.58
C GLN A 18 10.64 -3.93 14.04
N HIS A 19 11.08 -3.03 14.91
CA HIS A 19 11.42 -3.36 16.30
C HIS A 19 12.48 -4.47 16.40
N GLY A 20 13.48 -4.43 15.51
CA GLY A 20 14.62 -5.33 15.45
C GLY A 20 14.33 -6.70 14.85
N ILE A 21 13.22 -7.34 15.24
CA ILE A 21 12.95 -8.75 14.95
C ILE A 21 11.49 -9.09 14.62
N VAL A 22 10.59 -8.10 14.60
CA VAL A 22 9.15 -8.37 14.46
C VAL A 22 8.73 -8.24 13.00
N ALA A 23 8.06 -9.26 12.46
CA ALA A 23 7.38 -9.18 11.16
C ALA A 23 6.24 -8.16 11.27
N TYR A 24 6.37 -7.03 10.55
CA TYR A 24 5.54 -5.85 10.81
C TYR A 24 4.99 -5.16 9.57
N THR A 25 4.97 -5.85 8.43
CA THR A 25 4.51 -5.32 7.14
C THR A 25 3.11 -4.71 7.25
N GLY A 26 2.20 -5.40 7.92
CA GLY A 26 0.79 -5.02 8.06
C GLY A 26 0.49 -3.94 9.11
N SER A 27 1.50 -3.28 9.68
CA SER A 27 1.26 -2.17 10.62
C SER A 27 2.36 -1.10 10.54
N TYR A 28 3.61 -1.35 10.93
CA TYR A 28 4.65 -0.33 10.70
C TYR A 28 4.99 -0.17 9.22
N GLY A 29 4.87 -1.24 8.41
CA GLY A 29 4.95 -1.12 6.95
C GLY A 29 3.82 -0.24 6.40
N ASN A 30 2.58 -0.41 6.90
CA ASN A 30 1.45 0.47 6.56
C ASN A 30 1.74 1.95 6.91
N VAL A 31 2.23 2.23 8.11
CA VAL A 31 2.62 3.61 8.50
C VAL A 31 3.69 4.15 7.55
N LEU A 32 4.69 3.33 7.20
CA LEU A 32 5.76 3.73 6.29
C LEU A 32 5.21 4.08 4.91
N ILE A 33 4.43 3.20 4.26
CA ILE A 33 3.91 3.44 2.91
C ILE A 33 2.97 4.66 2.85
N ASP A 34 2.14 4.89 3.88
CA ASP A 34 1.35 6.12 3.99
C ASP A 34 2.26 7.36 3.98
N LYS A 35 3.32 7.39 4.79
CA LYS A 35 4.18 8.57 4.88
C LYS A 35 5.04 8.79 3.64
N ILE A 36 5.69 7.74 3.13
CA ILE A 36 6.56 7.92 1.96
C ILE A 36 5.74 8.26 0.71
N SER A 37 4.54 7.72 0.54
CA SER A 37 3.72 8.03 -0.64
C SER A 37 3.30 9.50 -0.66
N ASN A 38 3.01 10.11 0.50
CA ASN A 38 2.77 11.55 0.60
C ASN A 38 4.01 12.36 0.20
N ILE A 39 5.21 11.96 0.65
CA ILE A 39 6.46 12.65 0.34
C ILE A 39 6.79 12.50 -1.15
N MET A 40 6.68 11.29 -1.70
CA MET A 40 6.88 11.01 -3.12
C MET A 40 5.93 11.86 -3.97
N PHE A 41 4.64 11.89 -3.63
CA PHE A 41 3.64 12.68 -4.33
C PHE A 41 3.95 14.19 -4.29
N LEU A 42 4.40 14.70 -3.13
CA LEU A 42 4.74 16.12 -2.98
C LEU A 42 5.98 16.54 -3.77
N LEU A 43 6.99 15.66 -3.86
CA LEU A 43 8.28 15.97 -4.49
C LEU A 43 8.31 15.65 -5.98
N GLU A 44 7.34 14.92 -6.51
CA GLU A 44 7.27 14.55 -7.92
C GLU A 44 7.35 15.77 -8.85
N GLY A 45 8.22 15.72 -9.86
CA GLY A 45 8.42 16.82 -10.81
C GLY A 45 9.16 18.04 -10.26
N THR A 46 9.65 17.98 -9.01
CA THR A 46 10.50 19.03 -8.42
C THR A 46 11.99 18.68 -8.54
N PRO A 47 12.92 19.65 -8.35
CA PRO A 47 14.35 19.35 -8.29
C PRO A 47 14.78 18.41 -7.14
N TRP A 48 13.87 18.12 -6.20
CA TRP A 48 14.10 17.20 -5.07
C TRP A 48 13.36 15.87 -5.24
N GLU A 49 12.88 15.56 -6.45
CA GLU A 49 12.27 14.26 -6.71
C GLU A 49 13.24 13.11 -6.39
N LEU A 50 12.67 11.96 -6.00
CA LEU A 50 13.46 10.77 -5.74
C LEU A 50 14.05 10.22 -7.05
N SER A 51 15.26 9.66 -6.97
CA SER A 51 15.84 8.96 -8.12
C SER A 51 14.97 7.77 -8.54
N SER A 52 15.09 7.38 -9.81
CA SER A 52 14.40 6.21 -10.38
C SER A 52 14.59 4.95 -9.55
N ASP A 53 15.80 4.70 -9.06
CA ASP A 53 16.11 3.50 -8.26
C ASP A 53 15.32 3.46 -6.95
N TYR A 54 15.13 4.61 -6.30
CA TYR A 54 14.36 4.70 -5.06
C TYR A 54 12.86 4.62 -5.29
N LYS A 55 12.36 5.19 -6.41
CA LYS A 55 10.97 5.03 -6.84
C LYS A 55 10.68 3.54 -7.13
N ASN A 56 11.55 2.88 -7.90
CA ASN A 56 11.41 1.47 -8.26
C ASN A 56 11.39 0.54 -7.05
N ASN A 57 12.26 0.75 -6.06
CA ASN A 57 12.22 -0.03 -4.81
C ASN A 57 10.88 0.15 -4.07
N ALA A 58 10.36 1.39 -3.99
CA ALA A 58 9.08 1.63 -3.35
C ALA A 58 7.92 0.96 -4.10
N TYR A 59 7.99 0.89 -5.43
CA TYR A 59 7.00 0.19 -6.25
C TYR A 59 7.10 -1.33 -6.02
N ASN A 60 8.31 -1.89 -5.98
CA ASN A 60 8.50 -3.32 -5.71
C ASN A 60 7.97 -3.73 -4.34
N TRP A 61 8.12 -2.90 -3.30
CA TRP A 61 7.55 -3.20 -1.98
C TRP A 61 6.04 -3.42 -2.02
N ILE A 62 5.30 -2.75 -2.91
CA ILE A 62 3.86 -2.99 -3.09
C ILE A 62 3.62 -4.45 -3.48
N PHE A 63 4.30 -4.92 -4.51
CA PHE A 63 4.07 -6.23 -5.12
C PHE A 63 4.76 -7.38 -4.35
N GLU A 64 5.89 -7.12 -3.72
CA GLU A 64 6.70 -8.14 -3.04
C GLU A 64 6.39 -8.25 -1.55
N SER A 65 5.95 -7.16 -0.91
CA SER A 65 5.75 -7.12 0.54
C SER A 65 4.29 -6.98 0.94
N PHE A 66 3.53 -6.09 0.30
CA PHE A 66 2.15 -5.81 0.71
C PHE A 66 1.14 -6.75 0.05
N ASP A 67 1.23 -6.96 -1.26
CA ASP A 67 0.32 -7.84 -2.01
C ASP A 67 0.23 -9.26 -1.41
N PRO A 68 1.34 -9.97 -1.13
CA PRO A 68 1.28 -11.34 -0.63
C PRO A 68 0.62 -11.50 0.76
N VAL A 69 0.48 -10.41 1.51
CA VAL A 69 -0.07 -10.42 2.88
C VAL A 69 -1.46 -9.78 2.98
N ILE A 70 -2.09 -9.47 1.85
CA ILE A 70 -3.47 -8.99 1.76
C ILE A 70 -4.32 -10.06 1.07
N TYR A 71 -5.31 -10.59 1.79
CA TYR A 71 -6.23 -11.59 1.25
C TYR A 71 -7.66 -11.09 1.40
N LYS A 72 -8.42 -10.99 0.29
CA LYS A 72 -9.80 -10.48 0.28
C LYS A 72 -9.93 -9.08 0.92
N GLY A 73 -8.94 -8.23 0.65
CA GLY A 73 -8.84 -6.89 1.26
C GLY A 73 -8.55 -6.88 2.75
N TYR A 74 -8.19 -8.02 3.36
CA TYR A 74 -7.79 -8.11 4.76
C TYR A 74 -6.28 -8.33 4.87
N VAL A 75 -5.59 -7.44 5.60
CA VAL A 75 -4.17 -7.66 5.95
C VAL A 75 -4.06 -8.80 6.97
N MET A 76 -3.31 -9.86 6.64
CA MET A 76 -3.15 -11.05 7.48
C MET A 76 -2.58 -10.71 8.87
N ASP A 77 -3.17 -11.27 9.93
CA ASP A 77 -2.85 -10.91 11.32
C ASP A 77 -1.39 -11.20 11.73
N MET A 78 -0.77 -12.22 11.12
CA MET A 78 0.60 -12.63 11.39
C MET A 78 1.67 -11.56 11.11
N VAL A 79 1.35 -10.50 10.35
CA VAL A 79 2.26 -9.38 10.07
C VAL A 79 1.82 -8.05 10.70
N ARG A 80 0.83 -8.07 11.61
CA ARG A 80 0.28 -6.86 12.25
C ARG A 80 0.82 -6.65 13.67
N GLY A 81 1.62 -7.58 14.20
CA GLY A 81 2.22 -7.51 15.53
C GLY A 81 1.19 -7.19 16.62
N ARG A 82 1.53 -6.28 17.55
CA ARG A 82 0.60 -5.89 18.63
C ARG A 82 -0.68 -5.18 18.15
N SER A 83 -0.78 -4.77 16.87
CA SER A 83 -1.96 -4.07 16.37
C SER A 83 -3.21 -4.96 16.33
N ILE A 84 -3.05 -6.28 16.42
CA ILE A 84 -4.19 -7.22 16.52
C ILE A 84 -5.03 -7.01 17.78
N SER A 85 -4.46 -6.40 18.84
CA SER A 85 -5.17 -6.15 20.11
C SER A 85 -6.01 -4.86 20.10
N ARG A 86 -6.01 -4.10 18.99
CA ARG A 86 -6.73 -2.82 18.88
C ARG A 86 -8.10 -3.06 18.27
N PHE A 87 -9.15 -2.67 18.99
CA PHE A 87 -10.53 -2.88 18.54
C PHE A 87 -10.85 -2.17 17.21
N ASP A 88 -10.23 -1.02 16.97
CA ASP A 88 -10.39 -0.18 15.77
C ASP A 88 -9.32 -0.44 14.68
N GLY A 89 -8.36 -1.32 14.97
CA GLY A 89 -7.20 -1.59 14.12
C GLY A 89 -7.31 -2.89 13.35
N THR A 90 -8.48 -3.24 12.79
CA THR A 90 -8.68 -4.50 12.05
C THR A 90 -7.80 -4.61 10.80
N GLY A 91 -7.62 -5.81 10.25
CA GLY A 91 -6.89 -6.00 8.99
C GLY A 91 -7.47 -5.22 7.81
N TYR A 92 -8.79 -5.00 7.77
CA TYR A 92 -9.43 -4.11 6.78
C TYR A 92 -9.03 -2.65 6.99
N MET A 93 -8.97 -2.17 8.24
CA MET A 93 -8.52 -0.80 8.51
C MET A 93 -7.03 -0.61 8.16
N GLN A 94 -6.21 -1.65 8.32
CA GLN A 94 -4.82 -1.61 7.84
C GLN A 94 -4.76 -1.61 6.30
N ALA A 95 -5.56 -2.43 5.63
CA ALA A 95 -5.64 -2.44 4.16
C ALA A 95 -6.05 -1.07 3.61
N ALA A 96 -6.98 -0.36 4.25
CA ALA A 96 -7.39 0.98 3.84
C ALA A 96 -6.20 1.96 3.76
N GLY A 97 -5.31 1.94 4.76
CA GLY A 97 -4.11 2.78 4.76
C GLY A 97 -3.10 2.41 3.67
N ILE A 98 -2.90 1.11 3.45
CA ILE A 98 -2.01 0.58 2.41
C ILE A 98 -2.54 0.96 1.02
N ILE A 99 -3.84 0.73 0.77
CA ILE A 99 -4.51 1.10 -0.49
C ILE A 99 -4.41 2.60 -0.73
N GLU A 100 -4.60 3.45 0.30
CA GLU A 100 -4.46 4.90 0.15
C GLU A 100 -3.03 5.27 -0.31
N GLY A 101 -2.01 4.66 0.29
CA GLY A 101 -0.61 4.88 -0.09
C GLY A 101 -0.29 4.38 -1.51
N MET A 102 -0.80 3.20 -1.87
CA MET A 102 -0.66 2.64 -3.22
C MET A 102 -1.31 3.53 -4.28
N LEU A 103 -2.50 4.07 -4.01
CA LEU A 103 -3.19 4.98 -4.94
C LEU A 103 -2.42 6.28 -5.14
N LYS A 104 -1.82 6.85 -4.09
CA LYS A 104 -0.92 8.01 -4.22
C LYS A 104 0.28 7.71 -5.12
N ILE A 105 0.87 6.53 -4.95
CA ILE A 105 1.97 6.06 -5.81
C ILE A 105 1.50 5.89 -7.26
N SER A 106 0.31 5.31 -7.48
CA SER A 106 -0.27 5.13 -8.82
C SER A 106 -0.47 6.45 -9.57
N LEU A 107 -0.71 7.56 -8.87
CA LEU A 107 -0.88 8.89 -9.48
C LEU A 107 0.42 9.49 -10.02
N ILE A 108 1.58 8.98 -9.60
CA ILE A 108 2.91 9.51 -9.95
C ILE A 108 3.81 8.46 -10.61
N SER A 109 3.30 7.26 -10.87
CA SER A 109 4.04 6.19 -11.52
C SER A 109 3.77 6.16 -13.02
N ASP A 110 4.58 5.39 -13.77
CA ASP A 110 4.27 5.07 -15.16
C ASP A 110 2.95 4.28 -15.30
N GLU A 111 2.45 4.20 -16.54
CA GLU A 111 1.19 3.53 -16.86
C GLU A 111 1.18 2.04 -16.48
N ALA A 112 2.31 1.36 -16.67
CA ALA A 112 2.44 -0.06 -16.37
C ALA A 112 2.30 -0.34 -14.86
N THR A 113 3.01 0.43 -14.02
CA THR A 113 2.95 0.33 -12.56
C THR A 113 1.59 0.76 -12.05
N ALA A 114 1.06 1.87 -12.57
CA ALA A 114 -0.25 2.39 -12.19
C ALA A 114 -1.35 1.35 -12.47
N SER A 115 -1.31 0.68 -13.62
CA SER A 115 -2.31 -0.31 -14.00
C SER A 115 -2.30 -1.52 -13.08
N LYS A 116 -1.12 -2.04 -12.72
CA LYS A 116 -0.99 -3.16 -11.76
C LYS A 116 -1.53 -2.80 -10.37
N ILE A 117 -1.21 -1.60 -9.88
CA ILE A 117 -1.75 -1.11 -8.61
C ILE A 117 -3.27 -1.02 -8.67
N GLN A 118 -3.82 -0.46 -9.74
CA GLN A 118 -5.27 -0.29 -9.89
C GLN A 118 -6.01 -1.63 -9.95
N ALA A 119 -5.43 -2.64 -10.60
CA ALA A 119 -5.98 -4.00 -10.65
C ALA A 119 -6.07 -4.65 -9.24
N LEU A 120 -4.99 -4.55 -8.45
CA LEU A 120 -4.98 -5.03 -7.05
C LEU A 120 -5.99 -4.30 -6.17
N VAL A 121 -6.01 -2.95 -6.25
CA VAL A 121 -6.97 -2.14 -5.48
C VAL A 121 -8.40 -2.54 -5.83
N LYS A 122 -8.70 -2.71 -7.12
CA LYS A 122 -10.04 -3.11 -7.56
C LYS A 122 -10.41 -4.50 -7.04
N GLN A 123 -9.50 -5.48 -7.15
CA GLN A 123 -9.71 -6.83 -6.66
C GLN A 123 -10.06 -6.83 -5.16
N TRP A 124 -9.17 -6.30 -4.33
CA TRP A 124 -9.36 -6.31 -2.88
C TRP A 124 -10.62 -5.55 -2.43
N SER A 125 -10.94 -4.47 -3.13
CA SER A 125 -12.13 -3.66 -2.82
C SER A 125 -13.42 -4.35 -3.23
N THR A 126 -13.42 -5.05 -4.36
CA THR A 126 -14.56 -5.89 -4.77
C THR A 126 -14.75 -7.05 -3.78
N GLU A 127 -13.68 -7.74 -3.40
CA GLU A 127 -13.72 -8.87 -2.47
C GLU A 127 -14.16 -8.46 -1.04
N ALA A 128 -13.79 -7.26 -0.59
CA ALA A 128 -14.15 -6.73 0.73
C ALA A 128 -15.46 -5.92 0.77
N SER A 129 -16.14 -5.76 -0.38
CA SER A 129 -17.27 -4.81 -0.53
C SER A 129 -18.46 -5.05 0.41
N SER A 130 -18.65 -6.29 0.88
CA SER A 130 -19.69 -6.63 1.87
C SER A 130 -19.34 -6.23 3.31
N VAL A 131 -18.08 -5.86 3.57
CA VAL A 131 -17.56 -5.53 4.90
C VAL A 131 -17.19 -4.06 5.00
N LEU A 132 -16.51 -3.51 4.00
CA LEU A 132 -15.98 -2.16 4.04
C LEU A 132 -15.91 -1.52 2.65
N ASP A 133 -16.50 -0.33 2.51
CA ASP A 133 -16.14 0.60 1.43
C ASP A 133 -14.86 1.36 1.82
N PHE A 134 -13.72 0.96 1.24
CA PHE A 134 -12.43 1.59 1.50
C PHE A 134 -12.43 3.10 1.18
N GLY A 135 -13.19 3.54 0.18
CA GLY A 135 -13.28 4.95 -0.22
C GLY A 135 -13.71 5.87 0.93
N THR A 136 -14.50 5.35 1.88
CA THR A 136 -14.98 6.07 3.07
C THR A 136 -13.91 6.26 4.16
N LYS A 137 -12.75 5.61 4.03
CA LYS A 137 -11.67 5.63 5.03
C LYS A 137 -10.47 6.48 4.60
N PHE A 138 -10.40 6.89 3.34
CA PHE A 138 -9.30 7.70 2.83
C PHE A 138 -9.39 9.15 3.32
N LYS A 139 -8.22 9.78 3.45
CA LYS A 139 -8.10 11.17 3.94
C LYS A 139 -7.96 12.20 2.83
N SER A 140 -7.70 11.75 1.59
CA SER A 140 -7.44 12.62 0.43
C SER A 140 -8.56 12.55 -0.60
N ILE A 141 -9.15 13.69 -0.94
CA ILE A 141 -10.20 13.80 -1.97
C ILE A 141 -9.70 13.27 -3.32
N ASN A 142 -8.45 13.56 -3.69
CA ASN A 142 -7.87 13.08 -4.95
C ASN A 142 -7.80 11.55 -4.99
N VAL A 143 -7.45 10.93 -3.85
CA VAL A 143 -7.38 9.47 -3.74
C VAL A 143 -8.78 8.87 -3.76
N THR A 144 -9.74 9.45 -3.05
CA THR A 144 -11.14 9.02 -3.06
C THR A 144 -11.75 9.08 -4.47
N ASN A 145 -11.50 10.17 -5.21
CA ASN A 145 -11.99 10.31 -6.59
C ASN A 145 -11.34 9.26 -7.51
N LYS A 146 -10.02 9.07 -7.43
CA LYS A 146 -9.31 8.05 -8.22
C LYS A 146 -9.82 6.65 -7.89
N PHE A 147 -10.04 6.34 -6.61
CA PHE A 147 -10.60 5.07 -6.16
C PHE A 147 -11.95 4.77 -6.80
N TYR A 148 -12.93 5.68 -6.67
CA TYR A 148 -14.25 5.43 -7.24
C TYR A 148 -14.24 5.43 -8.78
N ALA A 149 -13.30 6.14 -9.42
CA ALA A 149 -13.08 6.00 -10.86
C ALA A 149 -12.61 4.57 -11.22
N ILE A 150 -11.63 4.02 -10.49
CA ILE A 150 -11.16 2.63 -10.68
C ILE A 150 -12.30 1.63 -10.49
N MET A 151 -13.10 1.80 -9.43
CA MET A 151 -14.20 0.88 -9.12
C MET A 151 -15.30 0.88 -10.20
N LYS A 152 -15.52 2.01 -10.88
CA LYS A 152 -16.54 2.16 -11.93
C LYS A 152 -16.03 1.81 -13.33
N ASP A 153 -14.72 1.78 -13.54
CA ASP A 153 -14.12 1.58 -14.86
C ASP A 153 -14.12 0.08 -15.23
N PRO A 154 -14.91 -0.36 -16.23
CA PRO A 154 -14.97 -1.77 -16.64
C PRO A 154 -13.71 -2.25 -17.37
N SER A 155 -12.85 -1.34 -17.87
CA SER A 155 -11.61 -1.69 -18.57
C SER A 155 -10.50 -2.16 -17.63
N ILE A 156 -10.55 -1.78 -16.36
CA ILE A 156 -9.62 -2.25 -15.33
C ILE A 156 -10.10 -3.62 -14.85
N ALA A 157 -9.39 -4.68 -15.24
CA ALA A 157 -9.60 -6.02 -14.69
C ALA A 157 -9.05 -6.12 -13.25
N THR A 158 -9.60 -7.02 -12.45
CA THR A 158 -8.95 -7.46 -11.21
C THR A 158 -7.66 -8.20 -11.55
N ALA A 159 -6.67 -8.16 -10.66
CA ALA A 159 -5.38 -8.83 -10.88
C ALA A 159 -5.52 -10.36 -10.93
#